data_AF-A0A6N6P5U0-F1
#
_entry.id   AF-A0A6N6P5U0-F1
#
_cell.length_a   1.000
_cell.length_b   1.000
_cell.length_c   1.000
_cell.angle_alpha   90.00
_cell.angle_beta   90.00
_cell.angle_gamma   90.00
#
_symmetry.space_group_name_H-M   'P 1'
#
loop_
_entity.id
_entity.type
_entity.pdbx_description
1 polymer ?
#
loop_
_entity_poly.entity_id
_entity_poly.type
_entity_poly.pdbx_seq_one_letter_code
_entity_poly.pdbx_strand_id
1 'polypeptide(L)'
;MARRASSSLHPGIIIGIAAAVVVAIVAAQSLFKHKKPSFGDVSSLNVEDFLENGNSLRGNEYSIEGKIDEKLRWTPSRGQIVSLRVSTKGGEELIGIEIPPNFNNLNVEREQRYAMRVKVRQGGIPVATAVNRL
;
A
#
# COMPACT_ATOMS: atom_id res chain seq x y z
N MET A 1 -34.66 -21.23 -56.22
CA MET A 1 -33.18 -21.22 -56.25
C MET A 1 -32.69 -19.97 -55.54
N ALA A 2 -32.17 -20.10 -54.31
CA ALA A 2 -31.68 -18.97 -53.53
C ALA A 2 -30.18 -18.78 -53.76
N ARG A 3 -29.77 -17.61 -54.27
CA ARG A 3 -28.38 -17.23 -54.46
C ARG A 3 -27.88 -16.65 -53.14
N ARG A 4 -27.15 -17.42 -52.32
CA ARG A 4 -26.46 -16.86 -51.14
C ARG A 4 -25.30 -16.00 -51.63
N ALA A 5 -25.38 -14.70 -51.41
CA ALA A 5 -24.25 -13.81 -51.60
C ALA A 5 -23.17 -14.16 -50.56
N SER A 6 -22.04 -14.71 -51.01
CA SER A 6 -20.86 -14.89 -50.18
C SER A 6 -20.10 -13.56 -50.14
N SER A 7 -20.43 -12.70 -49.19
CA SER A 7 -19.61 -11.53 -48.88
C SER A 7 -18.36 -12.00 -48.14
N SER A 8 -17.21 -12.02 -48.82
CA SER A 8 -15.91 -12.22 -48.15
C SER A 8 -15.57 -10.96 -47.37
N LEU A 9 -15.32 -11.11 -46.07
CA LEU A 9 -14.84 -10.02 -45.22
C LEU A 9 -13.50 -9.54 -45.77
N HIS A 10 -13.41 -8.25 -46.12
CA HIS A 10 -12.19 -7.66 -46.65
C HIS A 10 -11.07 -7.80 -45.59
N PRO A 11 -9.86 -8.29 -45.94
CA PRO A 11 -8.78 -8.53 -44.97
C PRO A 11 -8.45 -7.30 -44.11
N GLY A 12 -8.59 -6.10 -44.66
CA GLY A 12 -8.42 -4.84 -43.94
C GLY A 12 -9.40 -4.64 -42.77
N ILE A 13 -10.63 -5.15 -42.88
CA ILE A 13 -11.63 -5.10 -41.78
C ILE A 13 -11.19 -6.02 -40.65
N ILE A 14 -10.68 -7.21 -40.97
CA ILE A 14 -10.19 -8.19 -39.99
C ILE A 14 -8.97 -7.61 -39.24
N ILE A 15 -8.03 -7.00 -39.97
CA ILE A 15 -6.85 -6.36 -39.38
C ILE A 15 -7.26 -5.16 -38.52
N GLY A 16 -8.22 -4.34 -38.98
CA GLY A 16 -8.73 -3.20 -38.22
C GLY A 16 -9.39 -3.61 -36.91
N ILE A 17 -10.22 -4.67 -36.92
CA ILE A 17 -10.84 -5.21 -35.71
C ILE A 17 -9.78 -5.77 -34.76
N ALA A 18 -8.81 -6.53 -35.27
CA ALA A 18 -7.73 -7.07 -34.45
C ALA A 18 -6.92 -5.96 -33.76
N ALA A 19 -6.57 -4.88 -34.49
CA ALA A 19 -5.87 -3.73 -33.94
C ALA A 19 -6.69 -3.01 -32.85
N ALA A 20 -7.99 -2.81 -33.09
CA ALA A 20 -8.89 -2.17 -32.12
C ALA A 20 -9.01 -2.98 -30.82
N VAL A 21 -9.07 -4.32 -30.91
CA VAL A 21 -9.12 -5.20 -29.73
C VAL A 21 -7.84 -5.11 -28.91
N VAL A 22 -6.67 -5.08 -29.57
CA VAL A 22 -5.38 -4.93 -28.88
C VAL A 22 -5.30 -3.59 -28.14
N VAL A 23 -5.71 -2.49 -28.78
CA VAL A 23 -5.75 -1.17 -28.14
C VAL A 23 -6.69 -1.15 -26.95
N ALA A 24 -7.87 -1.78 -27.05
CA ALA A 24 -8.83 -1.86 -25.95
C ALA A 24 -8.27 -2.66 -24.75
N ILE A 25 -7.57 -3.76 -24.99
CA ILE A 25 -6.95 -4.57 -23.92
C ILE A 25 -5.84 -3.78 -23.21
N VAL A 26 -4.98 -3.09 -23.96
CA VAL A 26 -3.91 -2.26 -23.38
C VAL A 26 -4.49 -1.10 -22.58
N ALA A 27 -5.54 -0.44 -23.09
CA ALA A 27 -6.23 0.64 -22.38
C ALA A 27 -6.89 0.13 -21.08
N ALA A 28 -7.55 -1.03 -21.13
CA ALA A 28 -8.16 -1.65 -19.96
C ALA A 28 -7.10 -1.98 -18.89
N GLN A 29 -5.99 -2.62 -19.27
CA GLN A 29 -4.91 -2.94 -18.32
C GLN A 29 -4.29 -1.68 -17.69
N SER A 30 -4.21 -0.57 -18.43
CA SER A 30 -3.72 0.70 -17.91
C SER A 30 -4.64 1.29 -16.83
N LEU A 31 -5.97 1.18 -17.04
CA LEU A 31 -6.97 1.65 -16.08
C LEU A 31 -7.06 0.80 -14.81
N PHE A 32 -6.77 -0.51 -14.90
CA PHE A 32 -6.77 -1.43 -13.75
C PHE A 32 -5.48 -1.39 -12.92
N LYS A 33 -4.52 -0.51 -13.22
CA LYS A 33 -3.37 -0.29 -12.32
C LYS A 33 -3.89 0.26 -11.00
N HIS A 34 -3.91 -0.62 -9.99
CA HIS A 34 -4.38 -0.37 -8.63
C HIS A 34 -3.90 1.00 -8.12
N LYS A 35 -4.84 1.94 -7.93
CA LYS A 35 -4.58 3.13 -7.14
C LYS A 35 -4.15 2.63 -5.76
N LYS A 36 -2.91 2.95 -5.35
CA LYS A 36 -2.52 2.77 -3.95
C LYS A 36 -3.52 3.61 -3.14
N PRO A 37 -4.24 3.01 -2.17
CA PRO A 37 -5.23 3.78 -1.41
C PRO A 37 -4.56 5.01 -0.80
N SER A 38 -5.28 6.12 -0.70
CA SER A 38 -4.73 7.30 -0.05
C SER A 38 -4.51 7.03 1.43
N PHE A 39 -3.62 7.76 2.08
CA PHE A 39 -3.46 7.68 3.55
C PHE A 39 -4.76 8.07 4.28
N GLY A 40 -5.63 8.86 3.64
CA GLY A 40 -6.93 9.25 4.19
C GLY A 40 -8.05 8.20 4.06
N ASP A 41 -7.82 7.07 3.38
CA ASP A 41 -8.85 6.04 3.18
C ASP A 41 -8.92 5.01 4.32
N VAL A 42 -8.02 5.08 5.31
CA VAL A 42 -7.95 4.16 6.45
C VAL A 42 -8.11 4.92 7.78
N SER A 43 -8.68 4.25 8.78
CA SER A 43 -8.86 4.84 10.12
C SER A 43 -7.52 5.15 10.79
N SER A 44 -7.45 6.25 11.53
CA SER A 44 -6.29 6.53 12.38
C SER A 44 -6.17 5.49 13.49
N LEU A 45 -4.95 5.04 13.77
CA LEU A 45 -4.67 4.10 14.85
C LEU A 45 -4.85 4.80 16.19
N ASN A 46 -5.79 4.33 17.01
CA ASN A 46 -5.88 4.72 18.41
C ASN A 46 -4.73 4.05 19.17
N VAL A 47 -3.76 4.85 19.62
CA VAL A 47 -2.53 4.35 20.25
C VAL A 47 -2.82 3.76 21.62
N GLU A 48 -3.75 4.36 22.37
CA GLU A 48 -4.16 3.90 23.68
C GLU A 48 -4.79 2.50 23.60
N ASP A 49 -5.73 2.28 22.66
CA ASP A 49 -6.34 0.96 22.43
C ASP A 49 -5.30 -0.06 21.95
N PHE A 50 -4.33 0.38 21.14
CA PHE A 50 -3.24 -0.46 20.65
C PHE A 50 -2.31 -0.91 21.78
N LEU A 51 -1.98 -0.03 22.73
CA LEU A 51 -1.15 -0.35 23.88
C LEU A 51 -1.89 -1.25 24.89
N GLU A 52 -3.19 -1.05 25.07
CA GLU A 52 -4.02 -1.91 25.93
C GLU A 52 -4.17 -3.32 25.35
N ASN A 53 -4.52 -3.44 24.07
CA ASN A 53 -4.68 -4.73 23.41
C ASN A 53 -4.47 -4.66 21.89
N GLY A 54 -3.23 -4.49 21.44
CA GLY A 54 -2.91 -4.42 20.00
C GLY A 54 -3.29 -5.67 19.22
N ASN A 55 -3.40 -6.83 19.85
CA ASN A 55 -3.81 -8.07 19.17
C ASN A 55 -5.30 -8.08 18.77
N SER A 56 -6.14 -7.27 19.42
CA SER A 56 -7.55 -7.06 19.04
C SER A 56 -7.69 -6.35 17.69
N LEU A 57 -6.70 -5.54 17.32
CA LEU A 57 -6.65 -4.77 16.08
C LEU A 57 -6.11 -5.60 14.90
N ARG A 58 -5.79 -6.88 15.13
CA ARG A 58 -5.20 -7.78 14.15
C ARG A 58 -6.08 -7.90 12.90
N GLY A 59 -5.42 -7.89 11.74
CA GLY A 59 -6.05 -8.07 10.44
C GLY A 59 -6.52 -6.76 9.81
N ASN A 60 -6.68 -5.72 10.62
CA ASN A 60 -7.07 -4.39 10.16
C ASN A 60 -5.83 -3.53 9.81
N GLU A 61 -6.09 -2.49 9.03
CA GLU A 61 -5.10 -1.51 8.58
C GLU A 61 -5.46 -0.13 9.10
N TYR A 62 -4.45 0.60 9.59
CA TYR A 62 -4.62 1.90 10.22
C TYR A 62 -3.57 2.90 9.73
N SER A 63 -3.89 4.19 9.77
CA SER A 63 -2.91 5.27 9.59
C SER A 63 -2.34 5.71 10.93
N ILE A 64 -1.01 5.85 11.01
CA ILE A 64 -0.31 6.39 12.16
C ILE A 64 0.69 7.45 11.70
N GLU A 65 0.73 8.57 12.41
CA GLU A 65 1.66 9.67 12.13
C GLU A 65 2.53 9.94 13.34
N GLY A 66 3.81 10.15 13.10
CA GLY A 66 4.76 10.37 14.19
C GLY A 66 6.14 10.73 13.70
N LYS A 67 7.05 10.92 14.65
CA LYS A 67 8.45 11.24 14.41
C LYS A 67 9.30 10.01 14.68
N ILE A 68 10.23 9.68 13.80
CA ILE A 68 11.12 8.54 14.03
C ILE A 68 12.08 8.89 15.15
N ASP A 69 11.97 8.15 16.25
CA ASP A 69 12.85 8.28 17.40
C ASP A 69 14.16 7.53 17.14
N GLU A 70 14.05 6.24 16.79
CA GLU A 70 15.20 5.35 16.63
C GLU A 70 14.98 4.29 15.54
N LYS A 71 16.09 3.82 14.94
CA LYS A 71 16.13 2.61 14.13
C LYS A 71 16.65 1.46 14.99
N LEU A 72 15.76 0.55 15.38
CA LEU A 72 16.07 -0.55 16.28
C LEU A 72 16.85 -1.68 15.58
N ARG A 73 16.56 -1.92 14.29
CA ARG A 73 17.26 -2.93 13.48
C ARG A 73 17.09 -2.65 12.00
N TRP A 74 18.12 -2.90 11.21
CA TRP A 74 18.05 -2.91 9.74
C TRP A 74 18.73 -4.15 9.21
N THR A 75 18.10 -4.86 8.28
CA THR A 75 18.71 -5.98 7.56
C THR A 75 18.15 -5.99 6.14
N PRO A 76 19.00 -5.99 5.09
CA PRO A 76 18.55 -5.91 3.70
C PRO A 76 17.46 -6.94 3.34
N SER A 77 17.57 -8.17 3.87
CA SER A 77 16.65 -9.28 3.59
C SER A 77 15.40 -9.31 4.47
N ARG A 78 15.38 -8.63 5.62
CA ARG A 78 14.27 -8.70 6.61
C ARG A 78 13.55 -7.37 6.82
N GLY A 79 14.03 -6.29 6.21
CA GLY A 79 13.49 -4.94 6.41
C GLY A 79 14.11 -4.25 7.62
N GLN A 80 13.38 -3.29 8.17
CA GLN A 80 13.83 -2.47 9.30
C GLN A 80 12.75 -2.35 10.37
N ILE A 81 13.17 -2.24 11.62
CA ILE A 81 12.30 -1.96 12.76
C ILE A 81 12.64 -0.57 13.25
N VAL A 82 11.63 0.28 13.36
CA VAL A 82 11.78 1.66 13.81
C VAL A 82 10.89 1.92 15.02
N SER A 83 11.33 2.82 15.88
CA SER A 83 10.52 3.40 16.95
C SER A 83 9.91 4.69 16.44
N LEU A 84 8.58 4.75 16.38
CA LEU A 84 7.82 5.93 15.99
C LEU A 84 7.28 6.60 17.25
N ARG A 85 7.68 7.84 17.48
CA ARG A 85 7.14 8.69 18.54
C ARG A 85 5.84 9.31 18.09
N VAL A 86 4.76 9.03 18.82
CA VAL A 86 3.40 9.46 18.51
C VAL A 86 2.86 10.28 19.68
N SER A 87 2.21 11.40 19.36
CA SER A 87 1.57 12.24 20.38
C SER A 87 0.16 11.72 20.64
N THR A 88 -0.11 11.38 21.89
CA THR A 88 -1.39 10.86 22.38
C THR A 88 -2.00 11.83 23.38
N LYS A 89 -3.21 11.55 23.90
CA LYS A 89 -3.80 12.40 24.94
C LYS A 89 -3.04 12.28 26.28
N GLY A 90 -2.41 11.14 26.52
CA GLY A 90 -1.64 10.84 27.74
C GLY A 90 -0.17 11.29 27.72
N GLY A 91 0.35 11.66 26.55
CA GLY A 91 1.77 12.03 26.37
C GLY A 91 2.35 11.54 25.05
N GLU A 92 3.68 11.59 24.94
CA GLU A 92 4.38 10.97 23.82
C GLU A 92 4.60 9.47 24.08
N GLU A 93 4.17 8.64 23.13
CA GLU A 93 4.33 7.18 23.18
C GLU A 93 5.27 6.69 22.07
N LEU A 94 5.97 5.59 22.32
CA LEU A 94 6.89 4.98 21.35
C LEU A 94 6.31 3.68 20.80
N ILE A 95 6.05 3.65 19.50
CA ILE A 95 5.47 2.51 18.80
C ILE A 95 6.49 1.87 17.87
N GLY A 96 6.80 0.60 18.13
CA GLY A 96 7.67 -0.19 17.26
C GLY A 96 6.94 -0.61 15.97
N ILE A 97 7.42 -0.14 14.82
CA ILE A 97 6.85 -0.47 13.50
C ILE A 97 7.86 -1.28 12.69
N GLU A 98 7.38 -2.40 12.14
CA GLU A 98 8.14 -3.19 11.17
C GLU A 98 7.91 -2.62 9.77
N ILE A 99 8.99 -2.22 9.11
CA ILE A 99 8.99 -1.76 7.73
C ILE A 99 9.61 -2.87 6.87
N PRO A 100 8.82 -3.55 6.02
CA PRO A 100 9.33 -4.66 5.24
C PRO A 100 10.34 -4.23 4.16
N PRO A 101 11.14 -5.16 3.62
CA PRO A 101 12.28 -4.85 2.73
C PRO A 101 11.88 -4.27 1.37
N ASN A 102 10.61 -4.38 0.97
CA ASN A 102 10.07 -3.72 -0.21
C ASN A 102 10.11 -2.18 -0.11
N PHE A 103 10.34 -1.62 1.09
CA PHE A 103 10.58 -0.21 1.32
C PHE A 103 12.07 0.15 1.48
N ASN A 104 13.02 -0.74 1.16
CA ASN A 104 14.46 -0.47 1.31
C ASN A 104 14.96 0.74 0.51
N ASN A 105 14.26 1.13 -0.56
CA ASN A 105 14.59 2.33 -1.35
C ASN A 105 14.24 3.64 -0.62
N LEU A 106 13.43 3.57 0.44
CA LEU A 106 13.05 4.71 1.26
C LEU A 106 14.03 4.82 2.43
N ASN A 107 14.88 5.84 2.40
CA ASN A 107 15.75 6.16 3.52
C ASN A 107 14.93 6.78 4.66
N VAL A 108 14.51 5.96 5.62
CA VAL A 108 13.88 6.45 6.85
C VAL A 108 14.93 7.25 7.62
N GLU A 109 14.62 8.46 8.05
CA GLU A 109 15.55 9.33 8.79
C GLU A 109 15.07 9.45 10.24
N ARG A 110 16.01 9.48 11.20
CA ARG A 110 15.69 9.84 12.58
C ARG A 110 15.27 11.31 12.63
N GLU A 111 14.49 11.67 13.63
CA GLU A 111 13.97 13.02 13.84
C GLU A 111 13.02 13.55 12.75
N GLN A 112 12.74 12.75 11.73
CA GLN A 112 11.85 13.11 10.63
C GLN A 112 10.43 12.59 10.89
N ARG A 113 9.43 13.38 10.50
CA ARG A 113 8.01 13.01 10.61
C ARG A 113 7.58 12.17 9.41
N TYR A 114 6.80 11.13 9.69
CA TYR A 114 6.25 10.23 8.68
C TYR A 114 4.78 9.94 8.97
N ALA A 115 4.03 9.74 7.89
CA ALA A 115 2.75 9.05 7.90
C ALA A 115 2.98 7.61 7.44
N MET A 116 2.48 6.64 8.19
CA MET A 116 2.57 5.23 7.85
C MET A 116 1.18 4.62 7.87
N ARG A 117 0.91 3.74 6.91
CA ARG A 117 -0.17 2.78 7.07
C ARG A 117 0.41 1.50 7.60
N VAL A 118 -0.23 0.96 8.61
CA VAL A 118 0.21 -0.25 9.29
C VAL A 118 -0.91 -1.27 9.32
N LYS A 119 -0.59 -2.50 8.93
CA LYS A 119 -1.46 -3.65 9.14
C LYS A 119 -1.00 -4.39 10.39
N VAL A 120 -1.91 -4.60 11.33
CA VAL A 120 -1.58 -5.28 12.58
C VAL A 120 -1.62 -6.79 12.37
N ARG A 121 -0.51 -7.48 12.66
CA ARG A 121 -0.40 -8.94 12.57
C ARG A 121 -0.67 -9.62 13.92
N GLN A 122 -0.56 -10.94 13.93
CA GLN A 122 -0.62 -11.73 15.16
C GLN A 122 0.42 -11.24 16.17
N GLY A 123 0.00 -11.13 17.44
CA GLY A 123 0.84 -10.59 18.51
C GLY A 123 0.82 -9.06 18.60
N GLY A 124 -0.05 -8.37 17.85
CA GLY A 124 -0.17 -6.91 17.91
C GLY A 124 0.98 -6.18 17.23
N ILE A 125 1.62 -6.78 16.22
CA ILE A 125 2.79 -6.20 15.54
C ILE A 125 2.32 -5.35 14.36
N PRO A 126 2.53 -4.01 14.36
CA PRO A 126 2.18 -3.15 13.24
C PRO A 126 3.25 -3.25 12.15
N VAL A 127 2.81 -3.61 10.94
CA VAL A 127 3.68 -3.75 9.77
C VAL A 127 3.31 -2.73 8.71
N ALA A 128 4.27 -1.94 8.27
CA ALA A 128 4.06 -0.89 7.29
C ALA A 128 3.64 -1.46 5.92
N THR A 129 2.56 -0.94 5.39
CA THR A 129 2.02 -1.21 4.04
C THR A 129 2.11 0.01 3.13
N ALA A 130 2.31 1.20 3.72
CA ALA A 130 2.73 2.41 3.04
C ALA A 130 3.52 3.30 4.00
N VAL A 131 4.50 4.03 3.46
CA VAL A 131 5.32 4.99 4.21
C VAL A 131 5.41 6.26 3.38
N ASN A 132 5.12 7.40 3.98
CA ASN A 132 5.22 8.72 3.38
C ASN A 132 5.95 9.69 4.32
N ARG A 133 6.92 10.43 3.80
CA ARG A 133 7.61 11.48 4.53
C ARG A 133 6.71 12.72 4.57
N LEU A 134 6.57 13.34 5.74
CA LEU A 134 5.80 14.57 5.95
C LEU A 134 6.69 15.81 6.00
#